data_AF-A0A924HW02-F1
#
_entry.id   AF-A0A924HW02-F1
#
_cell.length_a   1.000
_cell.length_b   1.000
_cell.length_c   1.000
_cell.angle_alpha   90.00
_cell.angle_beta   90.00
_cell.angle_gamma   90.00
#
_symmetry.space_group_name_H-M   'P 1'
#
loop_
_entity.id
_entity.type
_entity.pdbx_description
1 polymer ?
#
loop_
_entity_poly.entity_id
_entity_poly.type
_entity_poly.pdbx_seq_one_letter_code
_entity_poly.pdbx_strand_id
1 'polypeptide(L)'
;MLVNIFYERVIADQKPGYIFQHIAEVNRDMHLPAMDEFWENIILFSGKYQGNPMRVHQQLRYIIMPLNAAHFYQWHQFFICR
;
A
#
# COMPACT_ATOMS: atom_id res chain seq x y z
N MET A 1 -11.31 -0.48 10.78
CA MET A 1 -10.03 -0.55 11.51
C MET A 1 -9.13 0.62 11.08
N LEU A 2 -8.12 0.99 11.86
CA LEU A 2 -7.20 2.10 11.54
C LEU A 2 -6.59 1.98 10.14
N VAL A 3 -6.22 0.77 9.74
CA VAL A 3 -5.68 0.43 8.42
C VAL A 3 -6.66 0.78 7.29
N ASN A 4 -7.95 0.45 7.43
CA ASN A 4 -8.96 0.78 6.41
C ASN A 4 -9.11 2.28 6.21
N ILE A 5 -9.15 3.08 7.29
CA ILE A 5 -9.28 4.54 7.19
C ILE A 5 -8.06 5.14 6.49
N PHE A 6 -6.87 4.62 6.80
CA PHE A 6 -5.64 5.02 6.12
C PHE A 6 -5.71 4.73 4.61
N TYR A 7 -6.05 3.50 4.22
CA TYR A 7 -6.11 3.14 2.80
C TYR A 7 -7.26 3.79 2.04
N GLU A 8 -8.38 4.12 2.69
CA GLU A 8 -9.44 4.94 2.10
C GLU A 8 -8.92 6.31 1.66
N ARG A 9 -8.12 6.97 2.50
CA ARG A 9 -7.50 8.27 2.18
C ARG A 9 -6.47 8.15 1.07
N VAL A 10 -5.61 7.13 1.14
CA VAL A 10 -4.57 6.87 0.12
C VAL A 10 -5.19 6.62 -1.25
N ILE A 11 -6.24 5.82 -1.33
CA ILE A 11 -6.92 5.49 -2.58
C ILE A 11 -7.69 6.70 -3.13
N ALA A 12 -8.25 7.55 -2.26
CA ALA A 12 -8.97 8.75 -2.67
C ALA A 12 -8.07 9.89 -3.15
N ASP A 13 -6.80 9.92 -2.76
CA ASP A 13 -5.87 10.95 -3.22
C ASP A 13 -5.47 10.77 -4.69
N GLN A 14 -5.30 11.88 -5.40
CA GLN A 14 -5.05 11.88 -6.84
C GLN A 14 -3.75 11.17 -7.23
N LYS A 15 -2.70 11.21 -6.41
CA LYS A 15 -1.38 10.69 -6.81
C LYS A 15 -1.19 9.22 -6.45
N PRO A 16 -1.11 8.80 -5.17
CA PRO A 16 -1.15 7.39 -4.82
C PRO A 16 -2.41 6.70 -5.33
N GLY A 17 -3.60 7.30 -5.24
CA GLY A 17 -4.83 6.67 -5.73
C GLY A 17 -4.78 6.32 -7.21
N TYR A 18 -4.18 7.16 -8.06
CA TYR A 18 -3.97 6.84 -9.47
C TYR A 18 -3.08 5.60 -9.66
N ILE A 19 -2.03 5.45 -8.86
CA ILE A 19 -1.16 4.25 -8.92
C ILE A 19 -1.95 3.01 -8.52
N PHE A 20 -2.72 3.08 -7.42
CA PHE A 20 -3.51 1.94 -6.94
C PHE A 20 -4.63 1.55 -7.90
N GLN A 21 -5.34 2.52 -8.48
CA GLN A 21 -6.53 2.26 -9.29
C GLN A 21 -6.22 2.00 -10.77
N HIS A 22 -5.24 2.70 -11.35
CA HIS A 22 -5.04 2.72 -12.80
C HIS A 22 -3.69 2.17 -13.28
N ILE A 23 -2.71 2.02 -12.39
CA ILE A 23 -1.39 1.48 -12.76
C ILE A 23 -1.21 0.06 -12.24
N ALA A 24 -1.45 -0.15 -10.95
CA ALA A 24 -1.37 -1.45 -10.31
C ALA A 24 -2.71 -2.19 -10.30
N GLU A 25 -3.81 -1.51 -10.67
CA GLU A 25 -5.18 -2.05 -10.75
C GLU A 25 -5.54 -2.93 -9.54
N VAL A 26 -5.24 -2.42 -8.35
CA VAL A 26 -5.33 -3.16 -7.11
C VAL A 26 -6.80 -3.42 -6.78
N ASN A 27 -7.17 -4.70 -6.64
CA ASN A 27 -8.47 -5.07 -6.10
C ASN A 27 -8.51 -4.71 -4.60
N ARG A 28 -9.33 -3.72 -4.25
CA ARG A 28 -9.50 -3.21 -2.88
C ARG A 28 -9.93 -4.30 -1.89
N ASP A 29 -10.84 -5.17 -2.30
CA ASP A 29 -11.42 -6.21 -1.44
C ASP A 29 -10.40 -7.30 -1.09
N MET A 30 -9.40 -7.50 -1.95
CA MET A 30 -8.25 -8.39 -1.68
C MET A 30 -7.11 -7.67 -0.96
N HIS A 31 -6.92 -6.37 -1.23
CA HIS A 31 -5.80 -5.61 -0.71
C HIS A 31 -5.94 -5.29 0.78
N LEU A 32 -7.13 -4.88 1.24
CA LEU A 32 -7.34 -4.49 2.63
C LEU A 32 -7.08 -5.64 3.61
N PRO A 33 -7.59 -6.88 3.40
CA PRO A 33 -7.27 -8.01 4.28
C PRO A 33 -5.77 -8.32 4.33
N ALA A 34 -5.08 -8.25 3.18
CA ALA A 34 -3.63 -8.50 3.13
C ALA A 34 -2.84 -7.41 3.88
N MET A 35 -3.32 -6.17 3.88
CA MET A 35 -2.71 -5.07 4.64
C MET A 35 -2.98 -5.17 6.14
N ASP A 36 -4.16 -5.66 6.52
CA ASP A 36 -4.46 -5.96 7.92
C ASP A 36 -3.50 -7.03 8.46
N GLU A 37 -3.31 -8.14 7.73
CA GLU A 37 -2.34 -9.17 8.09
C GLU A 37 -0.90 -8.63 8.13
N PHE A 38 -0.52 -7.78 7.16
CA PHE A 38 0.81 -7.16 7.11
C PHE A 38 1.07 -6.33 8.35
N TRP A 39 0.18 -5.40 8.69
CA TRP A 39 0.35 -4.52 9.84
C TRP A 39 0.26 -5.27 11.17
N GLU A 40 -0.64 -6.27 11.26
CA GLU A 40 -0.69 -7.15 12.42
C GLU A 40 0.63 -7.90 12.61
N ASN A 41 1.24 -8.38 11.52
CA ASN A 41 2.54 -9.05 11.58
C ASN A 41 3.68 -8.10 11.98
N ILE A 42 3.69 -6.86 11.49
CA ILE A 42 4.73 -5.87 11.84
C ILE A 42 4.62 -5.40 13.30
N ILE A 43 3.39 -5.22 13.81
CA ILE A 43 3.15 -4.66 15.15
C ILE A 43 3.15 -5.76 16.23
N LEU A 44 2.53 -6.90 15.94
CA LEU A 44 2.26 -7.96 16.92
C LEU A 44 3.05 -9.24 16.66
N PHE A 45 3.87 -9.30 15.60
CA PHE A 45 4.63 -10.51 15.23
C PHE A 45 3.74 -11.75 15.02
N SER A 46 2.53 -11.54 14.48
CA SER A 46 1.49 -12.57 14.37
C SER A 46 1.84 -13.74 13.43
N GLY A 47 2.78 -13.56 12.49
CA GLY A 47 3.16 -14.56 11.49
C GLY A 47 2.10 -14.82 10.41
N LYS A 48 0.99 -14.06 10.40
CA LYS A 48 -0.12 -14.26 9.45
C LYS A 48 0.23 -13.83 8.04
N TYR A 49 1.01 -12.76 7.88
CA TYR A 49 1.38 -12.25 6.57
C TYR A 49 2.52 -13.06 5.94
N GLN A 50 2.25 -13.71 4.81
CA GLN A 50 3.19 -14.55 4.06
C GLN A 50 3.68 -13.91 2.75
N GLY A 51 3.31 -12.64 2.50
CA GLY A 51 3.67 -11.94 1.27
C GLY A 51 5.10 -11.41 1.26
N ASN A 52 5.56 -10.96 0.09
CA ASN A 52 6.82 -10.23 -0.08
C ASN A 52 6.53 -8.85 -0.67
N PRO A 53 6.34 -7.81 0.17
CA PRO A 53 5.99 -6.47 -0.28
C PRO A 53 7.07 -5.91 -1.20
N MET A 54 8.35 -6.13 -0.89
CA MET A 54 9.44 -5.57 -1.69
C MET A 54 9.49 -6.11 -3.11
N ARG A 55 9.20 -7.40 -3.29
CA ARG A 55 9.08 -7.97 -4.64
C ARG A 55 7.98 -7.27 -5.45
N VAL A 56 6.81 -7.03 -4.85
CA VAL A 56 5.69 -6.35 -5.53
C VAL A 56 6.08 -4.91 -5.93
N HIS A 57 6.68 -4.15 -5.02
CA HIS A 57 7.10 -2.77 -5.30
C HIS A 57 8.25 -2.69 -6.31
N GLN A 58 9.15 -3.68 -6.32
CA GLN A 58 10.20 -3.79 -7.34
C GLN A 58 9.62 -4.11 -8.71
N GLN A 59 8.68 -5.04 -8.81
CA GLN A 59 7.98 -5.32 -10.06
C GLN A 59 7.26 -4.06 -10.57
N LEU A 60 6.54 -3.36 -9.69
CA LEU A 60 5.91 -2.09 -10.02
C LEU A 60 6.93 -1.07 -10.54
N ARG A 61 8.09 -0.94 -9.89
CA ARG A 61 9.18 -0.01 -10.26
C ARG A 61 9.86 -0.33 -11.59
N TYR A 62 10.12 -1.60 -11.86
CA TYR A 62 11.00 -2.00 -12.97
C TYR A 62 10.24 -2.46 -14.20
N ILE A 63 8.98 -2.87 -14.06
CA ILE A 63 8.20 -3.48 -15.14
C ILE A 63 7.03 -2.60 -15.56
N ILE A 64 6.37 -1.93 -14.60
CA ILE A 64 5.08 -1.25 -14.86
C ILE A 64 5.27 0.27 -14.97
N MET A 65 5.89 0.91 -13.98
CA MET A 65 6.13 2.36 -13.98
C MET A 65 7.39 2.71 -13.20
N PRO A 66 8.05 3.87 -13.45
CA PRO A 66 9.23 4.29 -12.70
C PRO A 66 8.87 4.76 -11.28
N LEU A 67 8.46 3.83 -10.42
CA LEU A 67 8.15 4.06 -9.02
C LEU A 67 9.42 4.54 -8.28
N ASN A 68 9.34 5.70 -7.64
CA ASN A 68 10.46 6.36 -7.00
C ASN A 68 10.09 6.89 -5.61
N ALA A 69 11.08 7.46 -4.91
CA ALA A 69 10.93 7.93 -3.53
C ALA A 69 9.84 9.00 -3.34
N ALA A 70 9.54 9.83 -4.35
CA ALA A 70 8.51 10.85 -4.22
C ALA A 70 7.09 10.25 -4.12
N HIS A 71 6.84 9.10 -4.75
CA HIS A 71 5.57 8.38 -4.60
C HIS A 71 5.41 7.86 -3.17
N PHE A 72 6.48 7.28 -2.60
CA PHE A 72 6.48 6.83 -1.21
C PHE A 72 6.34 7.99 -0.24
N TYR A 73 7.00 9.12 -0.49
CA TYR A 73 6.89 10.30 0.36
C TYR A 73 5.43 10.74 0.56
N GLN A 74 4.65 10.80 -0.52
CA GLN A 74 3.23 11.15 -0.45
C GLN A 74 2.42 10.12 0.32
N TRP A 75 2.64 8.83 0.06
CA TRP A 75 2.01 7.75 0.82
C TRP A 75 2.34 7.86 2.33
N HIS A 76 3.58 8.17 2.69
CA HIS A 76 4.01 8.36 4.07
C HIS A 76 3.32 9.54 4.75
N GLN A 77 3.00 10.61 4.02
CA GLN A 77 2.25 11.74 4.60
C GLN A 77 0.88 11.30 5.12
N PHE A 78 0.19 10.41 4.40
CA PHE A 78 -1.10 9.87 4.87
C PHE A 78 -0.96 9.00 6.11
N PHE A 79 0.21 8.40 6.34
CA PHE A 79 0.45 7.52 7.47
C PHE A 79 0.78 8.31 8.75
N ILE A 80 1.48 9.44 8.61
CA ILE A 80 2.01 10.23 9.73
C ILE A 80 1.09 11.41 10.06
N CYS A 81 0.50 12.08 9.07
CA CYS A 81 -0.41 13.20 9.29
C CYS A 81 -1.85 12.70 9.48
N ARG A 82 -2.41 13.00 10.66
CA ARG A 82 -3.75 12.62 11.11
C ARG A 82 -4.86 13.36 10.39
#